data_AF-U2GQY7-F1
#
_entry.id   AF-U2GQY7-F1
#
_cell.length_a   1.000
_cell.length_b   1.000
_cell.length_c   1.000
_cell.angle_alpha   90.00
_cell.angle_beta   90.00
_cell.angle_gamma   90.00
#
_symmetry.space_group_name_H-M   'P 1'
#
loop_
_entity.id
_entity.type
_entity.pdbx_description
1 polymer ?
#
loop_
_entity_poly.entity_id
_entity_poly.type
_entity_poly.pdbx_seq_one_letter_code
_entity_poly.pdbx_strand_id
1 'polypeptide(L)'
;MSRDNIVEILQRSLDKKISFLELEEWANLIECREDIGFEDEKTQEMIFKLANPYLYGKLDENQVLSYLNELDEKCGDKYKIVDIFR
;
A
#
# COMPACT_ATOMS: atom_id res chain seq x y z
N MET A 1 -8.24 11.20 1.91
CA MET A 1 -7.14 10.26 1.71
C MET A 1 -6.50 10.59 0.37
N SER A 2 -5.24 11.05 0.39
CA SER A 2 -4.47 11.32 -0.84
C SER A 2 -3.57 10.13 -1.18
N ARG A 3 -3.08 10.11 -2.42
CA ARG A 3 -2.05 9.16 -2.83
C ARG A 3 -0.81 9.21 -1.93
N ASP A 4 -0.37 10.41 -1.57
CA ASP A 4 0.82 10.62 -0.72
C ASP A 4 0.65 9.98 0.67
N ASN A 5 -0.56 9.98 1.22
CA ASN A 5 -0.83 9.31 2.50
C ASN A 5 -0.65 7.79 2.40
N ILE A 6 -1.06 7.19 1.27
CA ILE A 6 -0.88 5.76 1.03
C ILE A 6 0.59 5.45 0.79
N VAL A 7 1.29 6.26 -0.01
CA VAL A 7 2.74 6.10 -0.23
C VAL A 7 3.51 6.15 1.10
N GLU A 8 3.19 7.12 1.97
CA GLU A 8 3.83 7.26 3.28
C GLU A 8 3.65 6.01 4.16
N ILE A 9 2.42 5.47 4.25
CA ILE A 9 2.15 4.32 5.12
C ILE A 9 2.78 3.03 4.56
N LEU A 10 2.79 2.84 3.24
CA LEU A 10 3.49 1.73 2.59
C LEU A 10 5.00 1.80 2.90
N GLN A 11 5.62 2.97 2.73
CA GLN A 11 7.03 3.17 3.06
C GLN A 11 7.34 2.94 4.54
N ARG A 12 6.46 3.35 5.45
CA ARG A 12 6.59 3.06 6.89
C ARG A 12 6.56 1.56 7.18
N SER A 13 5.75 0.79 6.45
CA SER A 13 5.73 -0.67 6.60
C SER A 13 7.02 -1.32 6.09
N LEU A 14 7.56 -0.86 4.96
CA LEU A 14 8.84 -1.33 4.41
C LEU A 14 10.03 -0.96 5.32
N ASP A 15 10.00 0.23 5.92
CA ASP A 15 10.97 0.69 6.92
C ASP A 15 10.79 -0.02 8.29
N LYS A 16 9.84 -0.97 8.42
CA LYS A 16 9.51 -1.70 9.65
C LYS A 16 9.10 -0.80 10.82
N LYS A 17 8.60 0.41 10.53
CA LYS A 17 8.04 1.34 11.52
C LYS A 17 6.62 0.96 11.92
N ILE A 18 5.94 0.20 11.06
CA ILE A 18 4.72 -0.54 11.35
C ILE A 18 4.88 -1.93 10.74
N SER A 19 4.19 -2.91 11.30
CA SER A 19 4.08 -4.26 10.76
C SER A 19 3.08 -4.30 9.59
N PHE A 20 3.14 -5.36 8.79
CA PHE A 20 2.15 -5.60 7.74
C PHE A 20 0.74 -5.86 8.31
N LEU A 21 0.64 -6.40 9.52
CA LEU A 21 -0.64 -6.53 10.22
C LEU A 21 -1.21 -5.16 10.59
N GLU A 22 -0.38 -4.26 11.13
CA GLU A 22 -0.81 -2.88 11.43
C GLU A 22 -1.21 -2.10 10.16
N LEU A 23 -0.57 -2.38 9.02
CA LEU A 23 -0.96 -1.81 7.72
C LEU A 23 -2.35 -2.31 7.27
N GLU A 24 -2.61 -3.61 7.39
CA GLU A 24 -3.91 -4.22 7.10
C GLU A 24 -5.00 -3.66 8.02
N GLU A 25 -4.76 -3.64 9.34
CA GLU A 25 -5.70 -3.12 10.34
C GLU A 25 -6.01 -1.63 10.09
N TRP A 26 -4.99 -0.83 9.74
CA TRP A 26 -5.18 0.56 9.35
C TRP A 26 -6.09 0.70 8.13
N ALA A 27 -5.91 -0.11 7.09
CA ALA A 27 -6.75 -0.07 5.90
C ALA A 27 -8.19 -0.51 6.20
N ASN A 28 -8.37 -1.56 7.01
CA ASN A 28 -9.67 -2.04 7.48
C ASN A 28 -10.50 -0.97 8.21
N LEU A 29 -9.85 -0.06 8.95
CA LEU A 29 -10.53 1.03 9.65
C LEU A 29 -11.11 2.11 8.71
N ILE A 30 -10.65 2.14 7.46
CA ILE A 30 -10.89 3.25 6.50
C ILE A 30 -11.80 2.78 5.35
N GLU A 31 -11.63 1.56 4.86
CA GLU A 31 -12.23 1.07 3.61
C GLU A 31 -13.75 1.24 3.51
N CYS A 32 -14.50 0.94 4.59
CA CYS A 32 -15.97 1.08 4.63
C CYS A 32 -16.47 2.47 5.09
N ARG A 33 -15.60 3.47 5.27
CA ARG A 33 -16.00 4.77 5.83
C ARG A 33 -16.40 5.74 4.72
N GLU A 34 -17.70 5.98 4.61
CA GLU A 34 -18.27 6.93 3.63
C GLU A 34 -17.87 8.40 3.90
N ASP A 35 -17.50 8.74 5.14
CA ASP A 35 -17.07 10.09 5.52
C ASP A 35 -15.57 10.34 5.25
N ILE A 36 -14.83 9.33 4.79
CA ILE A 36 -13.46 9.49 4.31
C ILE A 36 -13.48 9.65 2.79
N GLY A 37 -13.25 10.88 2.32
CA GLY A 37 -13.09 11.14 0.89
C GLY A 37 -11.75 10.60 0.35
N PHE A 38 -11.76 9.98 -0.82
CA PHE A 38 -10.56 9.57 -1.57
C PHE A 38 -10.28 10.56 -2.70
N GLU A 39 -8.99 10.79 -2.99
CA GLU A 39 -8.56 11.71 -4.05
C GLU A 39 -8.98 11.23 -5.45
N ASP A 40 -8.81 9.94 -5.72
CA ASP A 40 -9.17 9.28 -6.97
C ASP A 40 -9.59 7.82 -6.73
N GLU A 41 -10.20 7.18 -7.75
CA GLU A 41 -10.63 5.77 -7.70
C GLU A 41 -9.46 4.83 -7.39
N LYS A 42 -8.25 5.17 -7.86
CA LYS A 42 -7.03 4.37 -7.64
C LYS A 42 -6.62 4.36 -6.16
N THR A 43 -6.76 5.49 -5.48
CA THR A 43 -6.52 5.63 -4.04
C THR A 43 -7.51 4.78 -3.25
N GLN A 44 -8.79 4.79 -3.65
CA GLN A 44 -9.82 3.95 -3.05
C GLN A 44 -9.56 2.45 -3.29
N GLU A 45 -9.23 2.07 -4.52
CA GLU A 45 -8.88 0.69 -4.89
C GLU A 45 -7.69 0.19 -4.06
N MET A 46 -6.68 1.03 -3.83
CA MET A 46 -5.53 0.63 -3.03
C MET A 46 -5.90 0.36 -1.57
N ILE A 47 -6.76 1.19 -0.97
CA ILE A 47 -7.27 0.94 0.39
C ILE A 47 -8.07 -0.38 0.42
N PHE A 48 -8.88 -0.64 -0.61
CA PHE A 48 -9.61 -1.90 -0.74
C PHE A 48 -8.67 -3.12 -0.78
N LYS A 49 -7.60 -3.06 -1.59
CA LYS A 49 -6.58 -4.12 -1.67
C LYS A 49 -5.89 -4.36 -0.32
N LEU A 50 -5.51 -3.28 0.37
CA LEU A 50 -4.81 -3.34 1.66
C LEU A 50 -5.69 -3.88 2.80
N ALA A 51 -6.98 -3.56 2.80
CA ALA A 51 -7.94 -4.07 3.77
C ALA A 51 -8.28 -5.55 3.53
N ASN A 52 -8.15 -6.04 2.29
CA ASN A 52 -8.58 -7.37 1.89
C ASN A 52 -7.43 -8.26 1.37
N PRO A 53 -6.32 -8.46 2.11
CA PRO A 53 -5.18 -9.23 1.62
C PRO A 53 -5.49 -10.71 1.38
N TYR A 54 -6.57 -11.25 1.96
CA TYR A 54 -7.06 -12.58 1.62
C TYR A 54 -7.45 -12.71 0.13
N LEU A 55 -7.92 -11.63 -0.49
CA LEU A 55 -8.34 -11.60 -1.90
C LEU A 55 -7.18 -11.30 -2.86
N TYR A 56 -6.20 -10.51 -2.41
CA TYR A 56 -5.15 -9.94 -3.27
C TYR A 56 -3.74 -10.45 -3.00
N GLY A 57 -3.59 -11.32 -2.01
CA GLY A 57 -2.30 -11.80 -1.53
C GLY A 57 -1.95 -11.19 -0.18
N LYS A 58 -1.39 -12.02 0.70
CA LYS A 58 -0.94 -11.61 2.02
C LYS A 58 -0.02 -10.40 1.91
N LEU A 59 -0.17 -9.42 2.80
CA LEU A 59 0.79 -8.33 2.90
C LEU A 59 2.14 -8.87 3.38
N ASP A 60 3.10 -8.83 2.48
CA ASP A 60 4.51 -9.02 2.71
C ASP A 60 5.31 -7.94 1.97
N GLU A 61 6.63 -7.99 2.09
CA GLU A 61 7.52 -7.00 1.48
C GLU A 61 7.32 -6.91 -0.04
N ASN A 62 7.18 -8.05 -0.74
CA ASN A 62 7.03 -8.06 -2.19
C ASN A 62 5.69 -7.44 -2.62
N GLN A 63 4.61 -7.76 -1.90
CA GLN A 63 3.29 -7.23 -2.21
C GLN A 63 3.23 -5.72 -1.98
N VAL A 64 3.78 -5.25 -0.85
CA VAL A 64 3.83 -3.81 -0.54
C VAL A 64 4.69 -3.04 -1.53
N LEU A 65 5.82 -3.62 -1.96
CA LEU A 65 6.65 -3.04 -3.03
C LEU A 65 5.90 -2.94 -4.36
N SER A 66 5.15 -3.99 -4.73
CA SER A 66 4.31 -3.99 -5.93
C SER A 66 3.28 -2.85 -5.89
N TYR A 67 2.58 -2.69 -4.77
CA TYR A 67 1.61 -1.60 -4.58
C TYR A 67 2.25 -0.21 -4.60
N LEU A 68 3.44 -0.06 -4.01
CA LEU A 68 4.18 1.20 -4.05
C LEU A 68 4.55 1.58 -5.50
N ASN A 69 5.01 0.61 -6.30
CA ASN A 69 5.32 0.82 -7.72
C ASN A 69 4.06 1.11 -8.55
N GLU A 70 2.90 0.54 -8.19
CA GLU A 70 1.63 0.85 -8.84
C GLU A 70 1.24 2.33 -8.64
N LEU A 71 1.51 2.90 -7.46
CA LEU A 71 1.17 4.28 -7.12
C LEU A 71 2.17 5.32 -7.63
N ASP A 72 3.45 4.96 -7.70
CA ASP A 72 4.55 5.90 -7.89
C ASP A 72 5.38 5.58 -9.15
N GLU A 73 5.20 6.36 -10.21
CA GLU A 73 6.03 6.27 -11.42
C GLU A 73 7.50 6.72 -11.18
N LYS A 74 7.82 7.33 -10.02
CA LYS A 74 9.12 7.98 -9.75
C LYS A 74 9.88 7.43 -8.52
N CYS A 75 9.23 6.84 -7.52
CA CYS A 75 9.90 6.36 -6.29
C CYS A 75 10.48 4.93 -6.39
N GLY A 76 10.65 4.42 -7.61
CA GLY A 76 11.41 3.19 -7.83
C GLY A 76 12.85 3.27 -7.32
N ASP A 77 13.49 4.43 -7.14
CA ASP A 77 14.93 4.44 -6.87
C ASP A 77 15.37 3.89 -5.50
N LYS A 78 14.57 4.05 -4.43
CA LYS A 78 14.93 3.52 -3.09
C LYS A 78 14.55 2.05 -2.91
N TYR A 79 13.50 1.60 -3.58
CA TYR A 79 12.90 0.28 -3.37
C TYR A 79 12.72 -0.52 -4.66
N LYS A 80 13.42 -0.13 -5.75
CA LYS A 80 13.47 -0.89 -7.00
C LYS A 80 13.81 -2.32 -6.64
N ILE A 81 12.91 -3.23 -6.98
CA ILE A 81 13.25 -4.63 -7.15
C ILE A 81 14.30 -4.61 -8.26
N VAL A 82 15.58 -4.70 -7.88
CA VAL A 82 16.60 -5.18 -8.81
C VAL A 82 16.07 -6.53 -9.24
N ASP A 83 15.71 -6.68 -10.52
CA ASP A 83 15.31 -7.95 -11.09
C ASP A 83 16.39 -9.00 -10.80
N ILE A 84 16.25 -9.74 -9.70
CA ILE A 84 17.01 -10.96 -9.42
C ILE A 84 16.25 -12.10 -10.10
N PHE A 85 16.12 -12.01 -11.41
CA PHE A 85 15.92 -13.16 -12.27
C PHE A 85 16.93 -13.02 -13.41
N ARG A 86 18.10 -13.61 -13.17
CA ARG A 86 19.11 -13.92 -14.16
C ARG A 86 19.01 -15.39 -14.52
#